data_AF-A0A535BZT5-F1
#
_entry.id   AF-A0A535BZT5-F1
#
_cell.length_a   1.000
_cell.length_b   1.000
_cell.length_c   1.000
_cell.angle_alpha   90.00
_cell.angle_beta   90.00
_cell.angle_gamma   90.00
#
_symmetry.space_group_name_H-M   'P 1'
#
loop_
_entity.id
_entity.type
_entity.pdbx_description
1 polymer ?
#
loop_
_entity_poly.entity_id
_entity_poly.type
_entity_poly.pdbx_seq_one_letter_code
_entity_poly.pdbx_strand_id
1 'polypeptide(L)'
;MPRQDAEGRWISDDGLQYWDGNAWRPVGAQAQGRRGISAVPSILIGCGFALVIVLVLGIGLTVLVFNNSDVQRSFCNGWESGNNSENLSCPFHPSPP
;
A
#
# COMPACT_ATOMS: atom_id res chain seq x y z
N MET A 1 -14.37 50.32 -11.96
CA MET A 1 -13.49 51.14 -11.09
C MET A 1 -13.65 50.56 -9.71
N PRO A 2 -12.60 50.04 -9.06
CA PRO A 2 -12.77 49.20 -7.88
C PRO A 2 -13.54 49.98 -6.81
N ARG A 3 -14.56 49.34 -6.23
CA ARG A 3 -15.43 49.95 -5.21
C ARG A 3 -14.97 49.50 -3.84
N GLN A 4 -15.24 50.28 -2.80
CA GLN A 4 -15.01 49.86 -1.42
C GLN A 4 -16.35 49.43 -0.81
N ASP A 5 -16.35 48.32 -0.06
CA ASP A 5 -17.47 47.91 0.77
C ASP A 5 -17.58 48.79 2.04
N ALA A 6 -18.61 48.56 2.87
CA ALA A 6 -18.85 49.34 4.08
C ALA A 6 -17.71 49.19 5.11
N GLU A 7 -16.92 48.14 4.99
CA GLU A 7 -15.76 47.82 5.82
C GLU A 7 -14.45 48.41 5.25
N GLY A 8 -14.50 49.13 4.12
CA GLY A 8 -13.34 49.78 3.50
C GLY A 8 -12.46 48.83 2.67
N ARG A 9 -12.92 47.61 2.39
CA ARG A 9 -12.21 46.63 1.56
C ARG A 9 -12.57 46.82 0.10
N TRP A 10 -11.56 46.75 -0.76
CA TRP A 10 -11.77 46.85 -2.20
C TRP A 10 -12.50 45.60 -2.73
N ILE A 11 -13.61 45.82 -3.43
CA ILE A 11 -14.45 44.81 -4.05
C ILE A 11 -14.51 45.04 -5.56
N SER A 12 -14.63 43.95 -6.32
CA SER A 12 -14.78 43.96 -7.76
C SER A 12 -16.11 44.59 -8.18
N ASP A 13 -16.21 45.02 -9.44
CA ASP A 13 -17.41 45.73 -9.93
C ASP A 13 -18.69 44.87 -9.84
N ASP A 14 -18.55 43.55 -9.93
CA ASP A 14 -19.58 42.50 -9.81
C ASP A 14 -19.85 42.05 -8.36
N GLY A 15 -19.07 42.51 -7.38
CA GLY A 15 -19.23 42.15 -5.97
C GLY A 15 -18.83 40.71 -5.62
N LEU A 16 -18.34 39.94 -6.58
CA LEU A 16 -18.01 38.52 -6.39
C LEU A 16 -16.58 38.30 -5.90
N GLN A 17 -15.72 39.32 -5.92
CA GLN A 17 -14.32 39.21 -5.54
C GLN A 17 -13.89 40.41 -4.67
N TYR A 18 -13.05 40.16 -3.67
CA TYR A 18 -12.42 41.19 -2.85
C TYR A 18 -10.90 41.19 -3.09
N TRP A 19 -10.26 42.34 -2.93
CA TRP A 19 -8.81 42.48 -3.02
C TRP A 19 -8.16 42.12 -1.68
N ASP A 20 -7.21 41.19 -1.69
CA ASP A 20 -6.46 40.79 -0.49
C ASP A 20 -5.10 41.51 -0.34
N GLY A 21 -4.77 42.44 -1.24
CA GLY A 21 -3.47 43.12 -1.29
C GLY A 21 -2.52 42.55 -2.34
N ASN A 22 -2.74 41.33 -2.83
CA ASN A 22 -1.90 40.66 -3.81
C ASN A 22 -2.69 40.14 -5.03
N ALA A 23 -3.92 39.66 -4.83
CA ALA A 23 -4.79 39.14 -5.87
C ALA A 23 -6.28 39.36 -5.54
N TRP A 24 -7.11 39.32 -6.59
CA TRP A 24 -8.56 39.23 -6.45
C TRP A 24 -8.94 37.84 -5.92
N ARG A 25 -9.68 37.79 -4.81
CA ARG A 25 -10.16 36.57 -4.17
C ARG A 25 -11.68 36.51 -4.20
N PRO A 26 -12.31 35.37 -4.51
CA PRO A 26 -13.75 35.25 -4.51
C PRO A 26 -14.35 35.49 -3.10
N VAL A 27 -15.39 36.32 -3.04
CA VAL A 27 -16.24 36.56 -1.88
C VAL A 27 -17.21 35.38 -1.79
N GLY A 28 -17.05 34.52 -0.79
CA GLY A 28 -17.94 33.38 -0.55
C GLY A 28 -17.53 32.06 -1.20
N ALA A 29 -16.53 32.03 -2.08
CA ALA A 29 -15.90 30.75 -2.40
C ALA A 29 -14.95 30.38 -1.25
N GLN A 30 -15.46 29.60 -0.30
CA GLN A 30 -14.61 28.78 0.55
C GLN A 30 -13.62 28.10 -0.39
N ALA A 31 -12.34 28.49 -0.31
CA ALA A 31 -11.26 27.87 -1.05
C ALA A 31 -11.49 26.38 -0.95
N GLN A 32 -11.82 25.75 -2.08
CA GLN A 32 -12.34 24.39 -2.15
C GLN A 32 -11.44 23.57 -1.26
N GLY A 33 -11.95 23.23 -0.07
CA GLY A 33 -11.11 22.69 0.98
C GLY A 33 -10.38 21.54 0.32
N ARG A 34 -9.04 21.57 0.33
CA ARG A 34 -8.28 20.36 0.07
C ARG A 34 -8.87 19.36 1.05
N ARG A 35 -9.87 18.60 0.60
CA ARG A 35 -10.33 17.40 1.24
C ARG A 35 -9.10 16.55 1.12
N GLY A 36 -8.23 16.67 2.12
CA GLY A 36 -7.12 15.78 2.33
C GLY A 36 -7.79 14.42 2.27
N ILE A 37 -7.59 13.73 1.16
CA ILE A 37 -8.00 12.36 1.00
C ILE A 37 -7.24 11.70 2.13
N SER A 38 -7.93 11.50 3.25
CA SER A 38 -7.37 10.81 4.40
C SER A 38 -7.00 9.47 3.82
N ALA A 39 -5.70 9.23 3.58
CA ALA A 39 -5.20 8.08 2.84
C ALA A 39 -5.39 6.76 3.62
N VAL A 40 -5.91 6.89 4.84
CA VAL A 40 -6.16 5.83 5.82
C VAL A 40 -7.04 4.68 5.28
N PRO A 41 -8.18 4.88 4.59
CA PRO A 41 -9.01 3.77 4.15
C PRO A 41 -8.34 2.98 3.01
N SER A 42 -7.57 3.64 2.14
CA SER A 42 -6.85 2.98 1.03
C SER A 42 -5.70 2.10 1.52
N ILE A 43 -4.96 2.58 2.54
CA ILE A 43 -3.84 1.84 3.14
C ILE A 43 -4.33 0.59 3.87
N LEU A 44 -5.46 0.68 4.58
CA LEU A 44 -6.05 -0.46 5.29
C LEU A 44 -6.47 -1.58 4.34
N ILE A 45 -7.09 -1.23 3.20
CA ILE A 45 -7.51 -2.20 2.18
C ILE A 45 -6.29 -2.85 1.51
N GLY A 46 -5.28 -2.05 1.15
CA GLY A 46 -4.06 -2.57 0.53
C GLY A 46 -3.23 -3.47 1.44
N CYS A 47 -3.06 -3.06 2.70
CA CYS A 47 -2.29 -3.84 3.69
C CYS A 47 -3.02 -5.13 4.06
N GLY A 48 -4.35 -5.10 4.22
CA GLY A 48 -5.14 -6.30 4.47
C GLY A 48 -5.00 -7.34 3.35
N PHE A 49 -5.10 -6.92 2.09
CA PHE A 49 -4.96 -7.82 0.94
C PHE A 49 -3.55 -8.39 0.81
N ALA A 50 -2.52 -7.57 1.03
CA ALA A 50 -1.13 -8.02 1.00
C ALA A 50 -0.85 -9.10 2.05
N LEU A 51 -1.36 -8.93 3.28
CA LEU A 51 -1.20 -9.92 4.34
C LEU A 51 -1.89 -11.24 4.00
N VAL A 52 -3.09 -11.20 3.39
CA VAL A 52 -3.79 -12.41 2.96
C VAL A 52 -3.00 -13.14 1.87
N ILE A 53 -2.44 -12.43 0.88
CA ILE A 53 -1.61 -13.06 -0.15
C ILE A 53 -0.38 -13.73 0.46
N VAL A 54 0.34 -13.03 1.35
CA VAL A 54 1.53 -13.59 2.01
C VAL A 54 1.15 -14.82 2.83
N LEU A 55 0.02 -14.78 3.53
CA LEU A 55 -0.47 -15.91 4.31
C LEU A 55 -0.84 -17.11 3.41
N VAL A 56 -1.58 -16.87 2.33
CA VAL A 56 -2.00 -17.93 1.38
C VAL A 56 -0.80 -18.52 0.65
N LEU A 57 0.13 -17.69 0.17
CA LEU A 57 1.33 -18.18 -0.51
C LEU A 57 2.28 -18.88 0.46
N GLY A 58 2.51 -18.33 1.66
CA GLY A 58 3.39 -18.92 2.66
C GLY A 58 2.84 -20.24 3.19
N ILE A 59 1.62 -20.23 3.74
CA ILE A 59 0.99 -21.45 4.27
C ILE A 59 0.71 -22.44 3.13
N GLY A 60 0.18 -21.97 2.00
CA GLY A 60 -0.08 -22.81 0.83
C GLY A 60 1.17 -23.50 0.30
N LEU A 61 2.30 -22.78 0.18
CA LEU A 61 3.57 -23.39 -0.22
C LEU A 61 4.07 -24.39 0.82
N THR A 62 4.01 -24.06 2.11
CA THR A 62 4.47 -25.00 3.14
C THR A 62 3.65 -26.30 3.11
N VAL A 63 2.31 -26.20 3.11
CA VAL A 63 1.43 -27.37 3.01
C VAL A 63 1.71 -28.17 1.74
N LEU A 64 1.94 -27.50 0.62
CA LEU A 64 2.28 -28.15 -0.66
C LEU A 64 3.62 -28.90 -0.57
N VAL A 65 4.65 -28.32 0.05
CA VAL A 65 5.96 -28.97 0.25
C VAL A 65 5.85 -30.15 1.21
N PHE A 66 5.05 -30.05 2.27
CA PHE A 66 4.93 -31.12 3.27
C PHE A 66 4.02 -32.28 2.84
N ASN A 67 3.01 -32.03 2.00
CA ASN A 67 2.08 -33.08 1.55
C ASN A 67 2.46 -33.73 0.21
N ASN A 68 3.35 -33.15 -0.59
CA ASN A 68 3.73 -33.72 -1.90
C ASN A 68 5.13 -34.35 -1.85
N SER A 69 5.18 -35.67 -1.97
CA SER A 69 6.41 -36.45 -1.99
C SER A 69 7.31 -36.14 -3.19
N ASP A 70 6.75 -35.72 -4.33
CA ASP A 70 7.53 -35.29 -5.51
C ASP A 70 8.34 -34.02 -5.25
N VAL A 71 7.75 -33.06 -4.51
CA VAL A 71 8.42 -31.80 -4.15
C VAL A 71 9.53 -32.07 -3.14
N GLN A 72 9.29 -32.96 -2.18
CA GLN A 72 10.31 -33.41 -1.22
C GLN A 72 11.49 -34.08 -1.92
N ARG A 73 11.23 -34.95 -2.91
CA ARG A 73 12.29 -35.57 -3.73
C ARG A 73 13.11 -34.53 -4.49
N SER A 74 12.45 -33.59 -5.16
CA SER A 74 13.14 -32.52 -5.89
C SER A 74 14.02 -31.65 -4.98
N PHE A 75 13.51 -31.29 -3.79
CA PHE A 75 14.28 -30.58 -2.78
C PHE A 75 15.49 -31.41 -2.32
N CYS A 76 15.31 -32.68 -1.99
CA CYS A 76 16.40 -33.54 -1.54
C CYS A 76 17.48 -33.72 -2.61
N ASN A 77 17.10 -33.87 -3.88
CA ASN A 77 18.04 -33.96 -5.00
C ASN A 77 18.90 -32.70 -5.12
N GLY A 78 18.29 -31.52 -4.95
CA GLY A 78 19.02 -30.24 -4.94
C GLY A 78 19.90 -30.07 -3.70
N TRP A 79 19.40 -30.50 -2.54
CA TRP A 79 20.12 -30.46 -1.27
C TRP A 79 21.38 -31.33 -1.29
N GLU A 80 21.27 -32.56 -1.79
CA GLU A 80 22.38 -33.49 -1.97
C GLU A 80 23.39 -32.97 -2.99
N SER A 81 22.90 -32.35 -4.07
CA SER A 81 23.78 -31.72 -5.07
C SER A 81 24.56 -30.51 -4.52
N GLY A 82 24.02 -29.78 -3.56
CA GLY A 82 24.69 -28.61 -2.95
C GLY A 82 25.61 -28.98 -1.79
N ASN A 83 25.23 -29.99 -1.02
CA ASN A 83 25.94 -30.41 0.18
C ASN A 83 26.63 -31.77 -0.06
N ASN A 84 27.89 -31.72 -0.55
CA ASN A 84 28.80 -32.87 -0.72
C ASN A 84 29.26 -33.49 0.62
N SER A 85 28.38 -33.58 1.62
CA SER A 85 28.74 -34.04 2.96
C SER A 85 28.07 -35.38 3.24
N GLU A 86 28.89 -36.41 3.36
CA GLU A 86 28.57 -37.83 3.58
C GLU A 86 27.73 -38.12 4.84
N ASN A 87 27.35 -37.10 5.61
CA ASN A 87 26.66 -37.20 6.90
C ASN A 87 25.38 -36.35 7.02
N LEU A 88 25.00 -35.57 6.01
CA LEU A 88 23.81 -34.71 6.05
C LEU A 88 22.66 -35.39 5.31
N SER A 89 21.89 -36.22 6.02
CA SER A 89 20.64 -36.80 5.50
C SER A 89 19.61 -35.70 5.25
N CYS A 90 18.86 -35.80 4.13
CA CYS A 90 17.82 -34.82 3.80
C CYS A 90 16.81 -34.69 4.96
N PRO A 91 16.45 -33.48 5.42
CA PRO A 91 15.55 -33.28 6.57
C PRO A 91 14.11 -33.78 6.33
N PHE A 92 13.78 -34.12 5.09
CA PHE A 92 12.49 -34.69 4.68
C PHE A 92 12.58 -36.17 4.31
N HIS A 93 13.72 -36.84 4.54
CA HIS A 93 13.84 -38.28 4.28
C HIS A 93 12.92 -39.03 5.26
N PRO A 94 12.01 -39.91 4.81
CA PRO A 94 11.28 -40.78 5.71
C PRO A 94 12.27 -41.67 6.48
N SER A 95 12.10 -41.83 7.79
CA SER A 95 12.93 -42.73 8.59
C SER A 95 12.98 -44.11 7.92
N PRO A 96 14.18 -44.69 7.71
CA PRO A 96 14.27 -46.05 7.21
C PRO A 96 13.56 -47.00 8.19
N PRO A 97 12.86 -48.04 7.70
CA PRO A 97 12.24 -49.06 8.53
C PRO A 97 13.25 -49.85 9.37
#